data_AF-A0A544YAC1-F1
#
_entry.id   AF-A0A544YAC1-F1
#
_cell.length_a   1.000
_cell.length_b   1.000
_cell.length_c   1.000
_cell.angle_alpha   90.00
_cell.angle_beta   90.00
_cell.angle_gamma   90.00
#
_symmetry.space_group_name_H-M   'P 1'
#
loop_
_entity.id
_entity.type
_entity.pdbx_description
1 polymer ?
#
loop_
_entity_poly.entity_id
_entity_poly.type
_entity_poly.pdbx_seq_one_letter_code
_entity_poly.pdbx_strand_id
1 'polypeptide(L)'
;MALVISRRGSAPSLLLAGWLFADLLLGLTIIMLGAQAPPPIPAKPLAGKGTASPSPSPSPSPCVTRAAGVAAKPTKISFRVNSGASDKELLGTVRRELLKHRKRLAGRHAGMVLTFGASGGAGEGVHLATRVNAAASKAFPNIFQTAATRNFHDLAAPSGSISMEIYFVSGGCSPITES
;
A
#
# COMPACT_ATOMS: atom_id res chain seq x y z
N MET A 1 -44.24 53.19 -35.17
CA MET A 1 -43.55 51.89 -35.25
C MET A 1 -42.82 51.71 -33.92
N ALA A 2 -43.38 50.95 -32.98
CA ALA A 2 -42.90 50.90 -31.59
C ALA A 2 -41.79 49.84 -31.43
N LEU A 3 -40.71 50.26 -30.79
CA LEU A 3 -39.53 49.46 -30.45
C LEU A 3 -39.86 48.57 -29.24
N VAL A 4 -39.72 47.25 -29.37
CA VAL A 4 -39.76 46.32 -28.23
C VAL A 4 -38.38 45.69 -28.08
N ILE A 5 -37.59 46.21 -27.15
CA ILE A 5 -36.37 45.54 -26.66
C ILE A 5 -36.82 44.54 -25.59
N SER A 6 -36.81 43.25 -25.94
CA SER A 6 -37.05 42.17 -24.98
C SER A 6 -35.73 41.83 -24.28
N ARG A 7 -35.53 42.30 -23.04
CA ARG A 7 -34.50 41.74 -22.15
C ARG A 7 -35.09 40.53 -21.42
N ARG A 8 -34.74 39.31 -21.84
CA ARG A 8 -35.00 38.08 -21.08
C ARG A 8 -33.79 37.76 -20.21
N GLY A 9 -33.99 37.79 -18.90
CA GLY A 9 -33.01 37.37 -17.90
C GLY A 9 -32.71 35.88 -18.00
N SER A 10 -31.42 35.55 -17.93
CA SER A 10 -30.94 34.19 -17.73
C SER A 10 -30.15 34.17 -16.42
N ALA A 11 -30.83 33.88 -15.31
CA ALA A 11 -30.22 33.69 -13.99
C ALA A 11 -30.77 32.48 -13.17
N PRO A 12 -31.48 31.47 -13.70
CA PRO A 12 -31.93 30.35 -12.86
C PRO A 12 -30.78 29.38 -12.51
N SER A 13 -29.83 29.15 -13.42
CA SER A 13 -28.78 28.13 -13.26
C SER A 13 -27.70 28.51 -12.25
N LEU A 14 -27.35 29.79 -12.18
CA LEU A 14 -26.34 30.31 -11.24
C LEU A 14 -26.85 30.28 -9.78
N LEU A 15 -28.16 30.48 -9.58
CA LEU A 15 -28.79 30.42 -8.26
C LEU A 15 -28.91 28.98 -7.74
N LEU A 16 -29.22 28.01 -8.62
CA LEU A 16 -29.22 26.58 -8.25
C LEU A 16 -27.82 26.08 -7.91
N ALA A 17 -26.81 26.44 -8.70
CA ALA A 17 -25.43 26.03 -8.45
C ALA A 17 -24.87 26.60 -7.13
N GLY A 18 -25.20 27.85 -6.81
CA GLY A 18 -24.80 28.48 -5.55
C GLY A 18 -25.43 27.83 -4.31
N TRP A 19 -26.71 27.46 -4.39
CA TRP A 19 -27.40 26.79 -3.29
C TRP A 19 -26.85 25.38 -3.01
N LEU A 20 -26.62 24.59 -4.07
CA LEU A 20 -26.02 23.25 -3.93
C LEU A 20 -24.59 23.32 -3.38
N PHE A 21 -23.80 24.30 -3.84
CA PHE A 21 -22.44 24.51 -3.33
C PHE A 21 -22.42 24.86 -1.84
N ALA A 22 -23.36 25.69 -1.38
CA ALA A 22 -23.50 26.02 0.03
C ALA A 22 -23.84 24.80 0.89
N ASP A 23 -24.75 23.93 0.42
CA ASP A 23 -25.11 22.70 1.12
C ASP A 23 -23.95 21.70 1.21
N LEU A 24 -23.20 21.52 0.12
CA LEU A 24 -21.98 20.70 0.11
C LEU A 24 -20.89 21.25 1.05
N LEU A 25 -20.69 22.57 1.09
CA LEU A 25 -19.76 23.21 2.02
C LEU A 25 -20.21 23.09 3.48
N LEU A 26 -21.52 23.22 3.74
CA LEU A 26 -22.10 23.08 5.06
C LEU A 26 -21.91 21.64 5.57
N GLY A 27 -22.23 20.64 4.75
CA GLY A 27 -22.02 19.23 5.07
C GLY A 27 -20.56 18.91 5.37
N LEU A 28 -19.63 19.38 4.54
CA LEU A 28 -18.19 19.21 4.76
C LEU A 28 -17.73 19.84 6.09
N THR A 29 -18.23 21.04 6.40
CA THR A 29 -17.87 21.76 7.63
C THR A 29 -18.33 21.00 8.87
N ILE A 30 -19.58 20.50 8.89
CA ILE A 30 -20.12 19.72 10.01
C ILE A 30 -19.27 18.45 10.26
N ILE A 31 -18.85 17.75 9.20
CA ILE A 31 -18.00 16.57 9.31
C ILE A 31 -16.65 16.92 9.95
N MET A 32 -16.03 18.03 9.55
CA MET A 32 -14.75 18.47 10.13
C MET A 32 -14.87 18.86 11.61
N LEU A 33 -15.97 19.49 12.04
CA LEU A 33 -16.21 19.80 13.45
C LEU A 33 -16.47 18.55 14.30
N GLY A 34 -17.11 17.52 13.74
CA GLY A 34 -17.40 16.27 14.43
C GLY A 34 -16.19 15.34 14.60
N ALA A 35 -15.14 15.52 13.80
CA ALA A 35 -13.97 14.64 13.76
C ALA A 35 -12.94 14.90 14.88
N GLN A 36 -13.38 15.18 16.10
CA GLN A 36 -12.46 15.32 17.23
C GLN A 36 -11.94 13.95 17.68
N ALA A 37 -10.62 13.78 17.65
CA ALA A 37 -9.95 12.63 18.24
C ALA A 37 -10.11 12.66 19.77
N PRO A 38 -10.31 11.50 20.44
CA PRO A 38 -10.31 11.44 21.89
C PRO A 38 -9.02 12.06 22.47
N PRO A 39 -9.10 12.80 23.59
CA PRO A 39 -7.92 13.34 24.23
C PRO A 39 -6.96 12.20 24.60
N PRO A 40 -5.63 12.38 24.41
CA PRO A 40 -4.66 11.39 24.82
C PRO A 40 -4.75 11.16 26.34
N ILE A 41 -4.92 9.90 26.73
CA ILE A 41 -4.93 9.47 28.12
C ILE A 41 -3.55 9.76 28.72
N PRO A 42 -3.45 10.49 29.85
CA PRO A 42 -2.17 10.72 30.51
C PRO A 42 -1.57 9.39 31.00
N ALA A 43 -0.35 9.08 30.58
CA ALA A 43 0.41 7.97 31.14
C ALA A 43 0.77 8.30 32.60
N LYS A 44 0.25 7.50 33.53
CA LYS A 44 0.57 7.59 34.96
C LYS A 44 2.06 7.27 35.17
N PRO A 45 2.86 8.13 35.83
CA PRO A 45 4.23 7.78 36.20
C PRO A 45 4.17 6.71 37.30
N LEU A 46 4.69 5.52 37.02
CA LEU A 46 4.97 4.53 38.06
C LEU A 46 6.17 5.02 38.87
N ALA A 47 5.87 5.65 40.01
CA ALA A 47 6.84 5.85 41.07
C ALA A 47 7.25 4.47 41.62
N GLY A 48 8.53 4.14 41.50
CA GLY A 48 9.11 2.90 42.01
C GLY A 48 10.62 3.07 42.19
N LYS A 49 11.01 3.94 43.12
CA LYS A 49 12.38 4.01 43.64
C LYS A 49 12.51 2.89 44.67
N GLY A 50 13.26 1.84 44.34
CA GLY A 50 13.50 0.70 45.22
C GLY A 50 14.81 0.00 44.88
N THR A 51 15.85 0.37 45.64
CA THR A 51 16.98 -0.44 46.13
C THR A 51 17.71 -1.38 45.17
N ALA A 52 18.99 -1.05 44.92
CA ALA A 52 19.96 -1.93 44.29
C ALA A 52 20.09 -3.26 45.06
N SER A 53 19.83 -4.37 44.37
CA SER A 53 20.19 -5.73 44.77
C SER A 53 20.93 -6.35 43.58
N PRO A 54 22.05 -7.08 43.78
CA PRO A 54 22.81 -7.64 42.67
C PRO A 54 22.00 -8.75 42.01
N SER A 55 21.30 -8.42 40.93
CA SER A 55 20.57 -9.39 40.13
C SER A 55 21.56 -10.25 39.33
N PRO A 56 21.42 -11.58 39.30
CA PRO A 56 22.24 -12.45 38.47
C PRO A 56 22.05 -12.06 36.99
N SER A 57 23.16 -12.10 36.26
CA SER A 57 23.25 -11.86 34.82
C SER A 57 22.10 -12.58 34.08
N PRO A 58 21.29 -11.89 33.25
CA PRO A 58 20.24 -12.56 32.50
C PRO A 58 20.89 -13.51 31.50
N SER A 59 20.75 -14.81 31.79
CA SER A 59 20.94 -15.88 30.81
C SER A 59 20.18 -15.52 29.53
N PRO A 60 20.77 -15.63 28.32
CA PRO A 60 20.07 -15.32 27.10
C PRO A 60 18.91 -16.31 26.94
N SER A 61 17.68 -15.86 27.23
CA SER A 61 16.48 -16.62 26.88
C SER A 61 16.50 -16.88 25.37
N PRO A 62 16.27 -18.12 24.92
CA PRO A 62 16.21 -18.40 23.49
C PRO A 62 15.09 -17.57 22.87
N CYS A 63 15.44 -16.57 22.06
CA CYS A 63 14.47 -15.81 21.32
C CYS A 63 14.02 -16.66 20.13
N VAL A 64 12.77 -17.12 20.13
CA VAL A 64 12.18 -17.69 18.91
C VAL A 64 11.90 -16.51 17.99
N THR A 65 12.68 -16.39 16.91
CA THR A 65 12.43 -15.42 15.86
C THR A 65 11.06 -15.68 15.26
N ARG A 66 10.07 -14.84 15.58
CA ARG A 66 8.76 -14.84 14.92
C ARG A 66 8.68 -13.68 13.94
N ALA A 67 7.86 -13.84 12.91
CA ALA A 67 7.51 -12.74 12.02
C ALA A 67 6.79 -11.65 12.84
N ALA A 68 7.45 -10.52 13.06
CA ALA A 68 6.91 -9.42 13.88
C ALA A 68 6.19 -8.35 13.05
N GLY A 69 6.25 -8.46 11.71
CA GLY A 69 5.61 -7.52 10.79
C GLY A 69 6.31 -7.46 9.44
N VAL A 70 6.13 -6.36 8.73
CA VAL A 70 6.84 -6.05 7.48
C VAL A 70 7.76 -4.85 7.67
N ALA A 71 8.98 -4.94 7.16
CA ALA A 71 9.93 -3.83 7.20
C ALA A 71 9.43 -2.66 6.35
N ALA A 72 9.46 -1.43 6.90
CA ALA A 72 8.90 -0.24 6.26
C ALA A 72 9.57 0.17 4.94
N LYS A 73 10.83 -0.24 4.69
CA LYS A 73 11.57 0.11 3.48
C LYS A 73 11.36 -0.95 2.38
N PRO A 74 10.65 -0.64 1.29
CA PRO A 74 10.45 -1.59 0.21
C PRO A 74 11.70 -1.77 -0.65
N THR A 75 11.81 -2.94 -1.27
CA THR A 75 12.68 -3.12 -2.44
C THR A 75 11.87 -2.85 -3.70
N LYS A 76 12.22 -1.77 -4.39
CA LYS A 76 11.57 -1.39 -5.65
C LYS A 76 12.21 -2.13 -6.83
N ILE A 77 11.39 -2.70 -7.70
CA ILE A 77 11.80 -3.37 -8.93
C ILE A 77 10.87 -2.92 -10.04
N SER A 78 11.43 -2.40 -11.13
CA SER A 78 10.65 -2.00 -12.30
C SER A 78 11.18 -2.66 -13.55
N PHE A 79 10.28 -3.10 -14.43
CA PHE A 79 10.62 -3.73 -15.70
C PHE A 79 9.45 -3.58 -16.69
N ARG A 80 9.70 -3.94 -17.96
CA ARG A 80 8.68 -3.98 -19.01
C ARG A 80 8.27 -5.41 -19.33
N VAL A 81 7.00 -5.57 -19.67
CA VAL A 81 6.39 -6.80 -20.16
C VAL A 81 5.52 -6.48 -21.38
N ASN A 82 5.33 -7.47 -22.25
CA ASN A 82 4.29 -7.39 -23.26
C ASN A 82 2.94 -7.70 -22.58
N SER A 83 2.01 -6.74 -22.61
CA SER A 83 0.68 -6.91 -22.01
C SER A 83 -0.15 -8.01 -22.69
N GLY A 84 0.08 -8.28 -23.97
CA GLY A 84 -0.57 -9.36 -24.71
C GLY A 84 0.10 -10.74 -24.58
N ALA A 85 1.20 -10.86 -23.82
CA ALA A 85 1.89 -12.14 -23.66
C ALA A 85 1.03 -13.18 -22.95
N SER A 86 1.23 -14.45 -23.31
CA SER A 86 0.66 -15.59 -22.59
C SER A 86 1.26 -15.71 -21.20
N ASP A 87 0.56 -16.40 -20.29
CA ASP A 87 1.03 -16.60 -18.90
C ASP A 87 2.39 -17.32 -18.85
N LYS A 88 2.67 -18.20 -19.80
CA LYS A 88 3.95 -18.93 -19.90
C LYS A 88 5.10 -17.99 -20.25
N GLU A 89 4.90 -17.11 -21.22
CA GLU A 89 5.88 -16.10 -21.64
C GLU A 89 6.08 -15.04 -20.56
N LEU A 90 4.99 -14.62 -19.92
CA LEU A 90 5.03 -13.68 -18.80
C LEU A 90 5.81 -14.27 -17.63
N LEU A 91 5.58 -15.53 -17.28
CA LEU A 91 6.35 -16.24 -16.25
C LEU A 91 7.84 -16.26 -16.56
N GLY A 92 8.21 -16.60 -17.79
CA GLY A 92 9.61 -16.60 -18.22
C GLY A 92 10.23 -15.20 -18.08
N THR A 93 9.50 -14.16 -18.46
CA THR A 93 9.94 -12.76 -18.38
C THR A 93 10.09 -12.30 -16.94
N VAL A 94 9.06 -12.47 -16.11
CA VAL A 94 9.09 -12.13 -14.68
C VAL A 94 10.22 -12.87 -13.96
N ARG A 95 10.41 -14.16 -14.26
CA ARG A 95 11.51 -14.94 -13.69
C ARG A 95 12.87 -14.33 -14.03
N ARG A 96 13.11 -14.00 -15.30
CA ARG A 96 14.38 -13.39 -15.74
C ARG A 96 14.61 -12.03 -15.10
N GLU A 97 13.60 -11.17 -15.05
CA GLU A 97 13.74 -9.82 -14.47
C GLU A 97 14.00 -9.88 -12.96
N LEU A 98 13.28 -10.72 -12.22
CA LEU A 98 13.52 -10.88 -10.78
C LEU A 98 14.88 -11.54 -10.48
N LEU A 99 15.38 -12.44 -11.35
CA LEU A 99 16.72 -13.02 -11.22
C LEU A 99 17.83 -11.97 -11.27
N LYS A 100 17.68 -10.89 -12.06
CA LYS A 100 18.63 -9.76 -12.08
C LYS A 100 18.76 -9.09 -10.71
N HIS A 101 17.77 -9.28 -9.84
CA HIS A 101 17.73 -8.72 -8.50
C HIS A 101 17.92 -9.77 -7.39
N ARG A 102 18.38 -10.98 -7.74
CA ARG A 102 18.59 -12.11 -6.79
C ARG A 102 19.29 -11.69 -5.51
N LYS A 103 20.34 -10.85 -5.58
CA LYS A 103 21.08 -10.40 -4.38
C LYS A 103 20.20 -9.66 -3.38
N ARG A 104 19.16 -8.94 -3.83
CA ARG A 104 18.23 -8.20 -2.96
C ARG A 104 17.04 -9.03 -2.49
N LEU A 105 16.80 -10.17 -3.13
CA LEU A 105 15.65 -11.05 -2.90
C LEU A 105 16.01 -12.34 -2.14
N ALA A 106 17.23 -12.84 -2.32
CA ALA A 106 17.67 -14.13 -1.78
C ALA A 106 17.61 -14.17 -0.25
N GLY A 107 17.06 -15.26 0.29
CA GLY A 107 16.96 -15.49 1.73
C GLY A 107 15.92 -14.62 2.45
N ARG A 108 15.08 -13.88 1.73
CA ARG A 108 14.06 -13.00 2.31
C ARG A 108 12.67 -13.44 1.88
N HIS A 109 11.71 -13.31 2.79
CA HIS A 109 10.30 -13.61 2.53
C HIS A 109 9.52 -12.30 2.35
N ALA A 110 8.79 -12.17 1.25
CA ALA A 110 7.90 -11.03 1.04
C ALA A 110 6.67 -11.18 1.95
N GLY A 111 6.39 -10.16 2.76
CA GLY A 111 5.16 -10.08 3.53
C GLY A 111 4.07 -9.33 2.78
N MET A 112 4.45 -8.29 2.04
CA MET A 112 3.53 -7.53 1.18
C MET A 112 4.19 -7.13 -0.13
N VAL A 113 3.44 -7.17 -1.22
CA VAL A 113 3.86 -6.71 -2.54
C VAL A 113 2.82 -5.76 -3.11
N LEU A 114 3.23 -4.54 -3.41
CA LEU A 114 2.44 -3.58 -4.16
C LEU A 114 2.91 -3.63 -5.61
N THR A 115 2.01 -3.88 -6.56
CA THR A 115 2.34 -3.99 -7.97
C THR A 115 1.52 -2.99 -8.77
N PHE A 116 2.23 -2.11 -9.47
CA PHE A 116 1.69 -1.06 -10.31
C PHE A 116 1.90 -1.46 -11.77
N GLY A 117 0.81 -1.63 -12.52
CA GLY A 117 0.85 -1.99 -13.93
C GLY A 117 0.27 -0.89 -14.81
N ALA A 118 0.91 -0.66 -15.96
CA ALA A 118 0.38 0.16 -17.04
C ALA A 118 0.16 -0.71 -18.28
N SER A 119 -1.05 -0.70 -18.84
CA SER A 119 -1.39 -1.52 -20.02
C SER A 119 -2.29 -0.77 -21.02
N GLY A 120 -2.19 0.56 -21.06
CA GLY A 120 -2.83 1.42 -22.07
C GLY A 120 -4.35 1.64 -21.91
N GLY A 121 -5.08 0.74 -21.23
CA GLY A 121 -6.51 0.86 -20.96
C GLY A 121 -6.83 1.04 -19.46
N ALA A 122 -7.97 1.66 -19.16
CA ALA A 122 -8.48 1.81 -17.80
C ALA A 122 -8.75 0.42 -17.18
N GLY A 123 -8.11 0.11 -16.05
CA GLY A 123 -8.25 -1.18 -15.36
C GLY A 123 -7.33 -2.29 -15.87
N GLU A 124 -6.85 -2.22 -17.12
CA GLU A 124 -5.94 -3.23 -17.70
C GLU A 124 -4.61 -3.35 -16.95
N GLY A 125 -4.16 -2.27 -16.32
CA GLY A 125 -2.97 -2.31 -15.48
C GLY A 125 -3.12 -3.15 -14.22
N VAL A 126 -4.31 -3.17 -13.60
CA VAL A 126 -4.60 -4.03 -12.44
C VAL A 126 -4.60 -5.49 -12.86
N HIS A 127 -5.17 -5.80 -14.03
CA HIS A 127 -5.15 -7.16 -14.57
C HIS A 127 -3.72 -7.60 -14.89
N LEU A 128 -2.92 -6.75 -15.54
CA LEU A 128 -1.52 -7.02 -15.82
C LEU A 128 -0.70 -7.25 -14.53
N ALA A 129 -0.89 -6.40 -13.51
CA ALA A 129 -0.26 -6.55 -12.20
C ALA A 129 -0.65 -7.86 -11.50
N THR A 130 -1.91 -8.27 -11.64
CA THR A 130 -2.41 -9.55 -11.10
C THR A 130 -1.68 -10.74 -11.72
N ARG A 131 -1.57 -10.78 -13.06
CA ARG A 131 -0.85 -11.86 -13.75
C ARG A 131 0.64 -11.88 -13.40
N VAL A 132 1.25 -10.70 -13.27
CA VAL A 132 2.66 -10.58 -12.86
C VAL A 132 2.88 -11.13 -11.46
N ASN A 133 1.98 -10.84 -10.51
CA ASN A 133 2.07 -11.39 -9.16
C ASN A 133 1.90 -12.91 -9.14
N ALA A 134 0.97 -13.46 -9.93
CA ALA A 134 0.84 -14.91 -10.09
C ALA A 134 2.12 -15.55 -10.67
N ALA A 135 2.70 -14.93 -11.69
CA ALA A 135 3.97 -15.34 -12.29
C ALA A 135 5.14 -15.27 -11.28
N ALA A 136 5.21 -14.23 -10.46
CA ALA A 136 6.24 -14.06 -9.44
C ALA A 136 6.13 -15.14 -8.35
N SER A 137 4.92 -15.41 -7.85
CA SER A 137 4.66 -16.48 -6.88
C SER A 137 5.00 -17.86 -7.42
N LYS A 138 4.74 -18.11 -8.71
CA LYS A 138 5.11 -19.38 -9.35
C LYS A 138 6.61 -19.50 -9.62
N ALA A 139 7.29 -18.39 -9.94
CA ALA A 139 8.72 -18.38 -10.24
C ALA A 139 9.60 -18.47 -8.98
N PHE A 140 9.17 -17.85 -7.87
CA PHE A 140 9.89 -17.83 -6.59
C PHE A 140 8.93 -18.07 -5.42
N PRO A 141 8.41 -19.30 -5.27
CA PRO A 141 7.42 -19.62 -4.25
C PRO A 141 7.94 -19.30 -2.84
N ASN A 142 9.20 -19.62 -2.56
CA ASN A 142 9.83 -19.34 -1.26
C ASN A 142 9.80 -17.86 -0.86
N ILE A 143 9.70 -16.93 -1.83
CA ILE A 143 9.73 -15.49 -1.57
C ILE A 143 8.31 -14.93 -1.54
N PHE A 144 7.46 -15.28 -2.50
CA PHE A 144 6.19 -14.57 -2.75
C PHE A 144 4.93 -15.37 -2.45
N GLN A 145 4.99 -16.68 -2.21
CA GLN A 145 3.79 -17.53 -2.09
C GLN A 145 2.84 -17.10 -0.96
N THR A 146 3.39 -16.58 0.14
CA THR A 146 2.62 -16.14 1.32
C THR A 146 2.43 -14.62 1.38
N ALA A 147 2.90 -13.89 0.37
CA ALA A 147 2.85 -12.43 0.39
C ALA A 147 1.43 -11.92 0.14
N ALA A 148 1.00 -10.92 0.93
CA ALA A 148 -0.20 -10.17 0.64
C ALA A 148 0.04 -9.27 -0.58
N THR A 149 -0.77 -9.39 -1.62
CA THR A 149 -0.62 -8.59 -2.85
C THR A 149 -1.68 -7.49 -2.95
N ARG A 150 -1.27 -6.35 -3.50
CA ARG A 150 -2.16 -5.24 -3.91
C ARG A 150 -1.76 -4.79 -5.31
N ASN A 151 -2.75 -4.65 -6.17
CA ASN A 151 -2.57 -4.37 -7.59
C ASN A 151 -3.16 -3.00 -7.91
N PHE A 152 -2.39 -2.17 -8.60
CA PHE A 152 -2.76 -0.81 -8.95
C PHE A 152 -2.53 -0.56 -10.44
N HIS A 153 -3.31 0.36 -10.98
CA HIS A 153 -3.08 0.89 -12.32
C HIS A 153 -2.18 2.11 -12.23
N ASP A 154 -1.08 2.12 -12.99
CA ASP A 154 -0.24 3.29 -13.19
C ASP A 154 -0.68 4.01 -14.47
N LEU A 155 -1.28 5.18 -14.30
CA LEU A 155 -1.78 6.03 -15.38
C LEU A 155 -0.67 6.83 -16.08
N ALA A 156 0.45 7.03 -15.40
CA ALA A 156 1.54 7.88 -15.90
C ALA A 156 2.59 7.05 -16.66
N ALA A 157 2.69 5.75 -16.37
CA ALA A 157 3.69 4.89 -17.00
C ALA A 157 3.28 4.43 -18.41
N PRO A 158 4.26 4.19 -19.32
CA PRO A 158 3.99 3.61 -20.63
C PRO A 158 3.35 2.22 -20.53
N SER A 159 2.53 1.87 -21.52
CA SER A 159 1.96 0.52 -21.62
C SER A 159 3.04 -0.57 -21.57
N GLY A 160 2.75 -1.65 -20.85
CA GLY A 160 3.69 -2.74 -20.55
C GLY A 160 4.64 -2.46 -19.38
N SER A 161 4.54 -1.32 -18.70
CA SER A 161 5.40 -1.02 -17.55
C SER A 161 4.87 -1.67 -16.27
N ILE A 162 5.77 -2.26 -15.50
CA ILE A 162 5.53 -2.81 -14.17
C ILE A 162 6.47 -2.15 -13.18
N SER A 163 5.93 -1.75 -12.03
CA SER A 163 6.70 -1.43 -10.84
C SER A 163 6.20 -2.24 -9.65
N MET A 164 7.12 -2.85 -8.92
CA MET A 164 6.85 -3.66 -7.73
C MET A 164 7.55 -3.04 -6.53
N GLU A 165 6.82 -2.89 -5.43
CA GLU A 165 7.35 -2.54 -4.13
C GLU A 165 7.19 -3.73 -3.18
N ILE A 166 8.33 -4.33 -2.82
CA ILE A 166 8.36 -5.57 -2.04
C ILE A 166 8.77 -5.24 -0.61
N TYR A 167 7.83 -5.44 0.32
CA TYR A 167 8.03 -5.30 1.75
C TYR A 167 8.30 -6.68 2.34
N PHE A 168 9.48 -6.85 2.94
CA PHE A 168 9.89 -8.13 3.48
C PHE A 168 9.47 -8.28 4.93
N VAL A 169 9.20 -9.51 5.34
CA VAL A 169 8.94 -9.85 6.73
C VAL A 169 10.14 -9.42 7.58
N SER A 170 9.87 -8.70 8.66
CA SER A 170 10.85 -8.41 9.71
C SER A 170 10.73 -9.45 10.81
N GLY A 171 11.85 -10.05 11.22
CA GLY A 171 11.90 -10.85 12.44
C GLY A 171 11.79 -9.95 13.66
N GLY A 172 11.06 -10.38 14.68
CA GLY A 172 11.10 -9.78 16.00
C GLY A 172 11.17 -10.86 17.08
N CYS A 173 11.55 -10.44 18.27
CA CYS A 173 11.68 -11.32 19.43
C CYS A 173 10.38 -11.37 20.22
N SER A 174 9.87 -12.57 20.45
CA SER A 174 8.88 -12.83 21.51
C SER A 174 9.54 -13.67 22.60
N PRO A 175 9.41 -13.30 23.88
CA PRO A 175 9.85 -14.16 24.97
C PRO A 175 9.09 -15.50 24.93
N ILE A 176 9.79 -16.59 25.26
CA ILE A 176 9.16 -17.91 25.43
C ILE A 176 8.27 -17.83 26.66
N THR A 177 6.96 -17.87 26.48
CA THR A 177 6.02 -18.13 27.58
C THR A 177 5.91 -19.65 27.70
N GLU A 178 6.63 -20.22 28.66
CA GLU A 178 6.42 -21.62 29.09
C GLU A 178 5.05 -21.68 29.79
N SER A 179 4.21 -22.63 29.38
CA SER A 179 2.84 -22.85 29.87
C SER A 179 2.79 -23.90 30.96
#